data_AF-A0A9X2HTL2-F1
#
_entry.id   AF-A0A9X2HTL2-F1
#
_cell.length_a   1.000
_cell.length_b   1.000
_cell.length_c   1.000
_cell.angle_alpha   90.00
_cell.angle_beta   90.00
_cell.angle_gamma   90.00
#
_symmetry.space_group_name_H-M   'P 1'
#
loop_
_entity.id
_entity.type
_entity.pdbx_description
1 polymer ?
#
loop_
_entity_poly.entity_id
_entity_poly.type
_entity_poly.pdbx_seq_one_letter_code
_entity_poly.pdbx_strand_id
1 'polypeptide(L)'
;MAAGEQDWKPGSFTKNFSWGPPANGLLELYESIRIGFDGRMEDVPREVFRQRVSQSGHSEYIPINFFLFNKSKNGIDHLVADELVFQALTAPHTINFDKLALFALNFSYVGRWTGADAAQRRPALWANKYISERVAREFGWSTKRISANDIEQFVETNPRYKAKSARKLSTNLNYIYEIGHLSDFSSRRVELWWVDALFLALDRLIEDRELDGEQIEPERYGSLLTRSSFAQVAGARSLEKDLATKHLVMLYSACGGRERFSDEHVRERTELTIPDVQWFAANDNRPQGAVHPSNPRILKTIPRACAMLAKYAGFDVIDADELEAFDLQGFIRVHTQRALTRLKDANVTPTMSVEELMRLTRDK
;
A
#
# COMPACT_ATOMS: atom_id res chain seq x y z
N MET A 1 22.13 9.35 1.57
CA MET A 1 22.24 10.14 2.81
C MET A 1 22.46 9.19 3.98
N ALA A 2 23.51 9.43 4.77
CA ALA A 2 23.73 8.73 6.03
C ALA A 2 22.48 8.88 6.92
N ALA A 3 22.05 7.80 7.56
CA ALA A 3 20.96 7.81 8.53
C ALA A 3 21.43 8.55 9.80
N GLY A 4 21.58 9.87 9.71
CA GLY A 4 21.72 10.73 10.87
C GLY A 4 20.52 10.53 11.78
N GLU A 5 20.78 10.42 13.08
CA GLU A 5 19.80 10.23 14.13
C GLU A 5 18.72 11.32 14.08
N GLN A 6 17.64 11.04 13.38
CA GLN A 6 16.51 11.95 13.30
C GLN A 6 15.71 11.87 14.60
N ASP A 7 15.54 13.01 15.27
CA ASP A 7 14.67 13.13 16.44
C ASP A 7 13.25 12.67 16.13
N TRP A 8 12.68 11.88 17.03
CA TRP A 8 11.30 11.43 16.97
C TRP A 8 10.43 12.40 17.76
N LYS A 9 9.71 13.24 17.02
CA LYS A 9 8.75 14.19 17.56
C LYS A 9 7.32 13.69 17.25
N PRO A 10 6.59 13.11 18.20
CA PRO A 10 5.25 12.58 17.97
C PRO A 10 4.21 13.66 17.63
N GLY A 11 4.50 14.93 17.90
CA GLY A 11 3.67 16.06 17.48
C GLY A 11 2.21 15.94 17.94
N SER A 12 1.29 16.26 17.03
CA SER A 12 -0.15 16.20 17.30
C SER A 12 -0.66 14.80 17.63
N PHE A 13 0.07 13.72 17.31
CA PHE A 13 -0.35 12.35 17.64
C PHE A 13 -0.52 12.10 19.15
N THR A 14 0.02 12.98 20.00
CA THR A 14 -0.17 12.97 21.46
C THR A 14 -1.47 13.63 21.94
N LYS A 15 -2.30 14.17 21.02
CA LYS A 15 -3.63 14.69 21.32
C LYS A 15 -4.66 13.56 21.24
N ASN A 16 -5.79 13.72 21.91
CA ASN A 16 -6.90 12.77 21.80
C ASN A 16 -7.52 12.90 20.41
N PHE A 17 -7.49 11.83 19.63
CA PHE A 17 -8.21 11.74 18.37
C PHE A 17 -9.35 10.75 18.54
N SER A 18 -10.56 11.20 18.23
CA SER A 18 -11.71 10.32 18.15
C SER A 18 -11.65 9.62 16.81
N TRP A 19 -11.18 8.37 16.81
CA TRP A 19 -11.25 7.47 15.66
C TRP A 19 -12.61 6.77 15.55
N GLY A 20 -13.54 7.11 16.44
CA GLY A 20 -14.82 6.43 16.59
C GLY A 20 -14.74 5.18 17.45
N PRO A 21 -15.82 4.37 17.50
CA PRO A 21 -15.82 3.06 18.14
C PRO A 21 -14.84 2.10 17.44
N PRO A 22 -14.21 1.14 18.17
CA PRO A 22 -13.28 0.17 17.57
C PRO A 22 -13.84 -0.61 16.37
N ALA A 23 -15.16 -0.87 16.36
CA ALA A 23 -15.84 -1.56 15.28
C ALA A 23 -15.80 -0.82 13.93
N ASN A 24 -15.49 0.48 13.93
CA ASN A 24 -15.42 1.29 12.72
C ASN A 24 -14.04 1.25 12.05
N GLY A 25 -13.04 0.58 12.64
CA GLY A 25 -11.68 0.56 12.08
C GLY A 25 -11.14 1.99 11.92
N LEU A 26 -10.61 2.30 10.73
CA LEU A 26 -10.14 3.63 10.33
C LEU A 26 -11.13 4.33 9.37
N LEU A 27 -12.44 4.12 9.54
CA LEU A 27 -13.49 4.76 8.71
C LEU A 27 -13.38 6.29 8.69
N GLU A 28 -13.06 6.93 9.81
CA GLU A 28 -12.88 8.39 9.87
C GLU A 28 -11.77 8.90 8.94
N LEU A 29 -10.68 8.13 8.80
CA LEU A 29 -9.60 8.45 7.87
C LEU A 29 -10.07 8.26 6.42
N TYR A 30 -10.76 7.15 6.16
CA TYR A 30 -11.32 6.83 4.85
C TYR A 30 -12.25 7.96 4.36
N GLU A 31 -13.19 8.40 5.19
CA GLU A 31 -14.11 9.49 4.85
C GLU A 31 -13.38 10.82 4.66
N SER A 32 -12.42 11.15 5.54
CA SER A 32 -11.61 12.36 5.40
C SER A 32 -10.86 12.42 4.07
N ILE A 33 -10.33 11.28 3.60
CA ILE A 33 -9.66 11.20 2.30
C ILE A 33 -10.67 11.41 1.17
N ARG A 34 -11.81 10.72 1.20
CA ARG A 34 -12.86 10.86 0.18
C ARG A 34 -13.37 12.28 0.04
N ILE A 35 -13.68 12.92 1.17
CA ILE A 35 -14.17 14.30 1.22
C ILE A 35 -13.08 15.27 0.74
N GLY A 36 -11.85 15.11 1.22
CA GLY A 36 -10.78 16.03 0.89
C GLY A 36 -10.35 15.98 -0.57
N PHE A 37 -10.29 14.78 -1.17
CA PHE A 37 -10.00 14.59 -2.60
C PHE A 37 -11.23 14.76 -3.51
N ASP A 38 -12.44 14.83 -2.96
CA ASP A 38 -13.69 15.10 -3.69
C ASP A 38 -13.91 14.12 -4.87
N GLY A 39 -13.59 12.84 -4.64
CA GLY A 39 -13.73 11.79 -5.65
C GLY A 39 -12.76 11.85 -6.83
N ARG A 40 -11.72 12.71 -6.77
CA ARG A 40 -10.76 12.88 -7.87
C ARG A 40 -9.40 12.24 -7.56
N MET A 41 -8.87 11.48 -8.51
CA MET A 41 -7.52 10.91 -8.45
C MET A 41 -6.45 11.91 -8.95
N GLU A 42 -6.45 13.10 -8.36
CA GLU A 42 -5.52 14.18 -8.69
C GLU A 42 -4.92 14.77 -7.42
N ASP A 43 -3.73 15.37 -7.53
CA ASP A 43 -3.12 16.07 -6.39
C ASP A 43 -3.97 17.29 -6.01
N VAL A 44 -4.26 17.44 -4.72
CA VAL A 44 -5.14 18.51 -4.22
C VAL A 44 -4.33 19.49 -3.38
N PRO A 45 -4.49 20.82 -3.56
CA PRO A 45 -3.89 21.80 -2.67
C PRO A 45 -4.27 21.50 -1.20
N ARG A 46 -3.27 21.46 -0.32
CA ARG A 46 -3.42 21.06 1.08
C ARG A 46 -4.47 21.89 1.80
N GLU A 47 -4.58 23.18 1.49
CA GLU A 47 -5.60 24.06 2.08
C GLU A 47 -7.02 23.73 1.61
N VAL A 48 -7.21 23.37 0.34
CA VAL A 48 -8.50 22.96 -0.22
C VAL A 48 -8.98 21.67 0.45
N PHE A 49 -8.09 20.69 0.62
CA PHE A 49 -8.39 19.47 1.37
C PHE A 49 -8.85 19.81 2.80
N ARG A 50 -8.07 20.65 3.52
CA ARG A 50 -8.39 21.04 4.91
C ARG A 50 -9.75 21.72 5.00
N GLN A 51 -10.04 22.64 4.09
CA GLN A 51 -11.30 23.35 4.05
C GLN A 51 -12.48 22.38 3.88
N ARG A 52 -12.40 21.44 2.92
CA ARG A 52 -13.45 20.44 2.69
C ARG A 52 -13.70 19.56 3.91
N VAL A 53 -12.62 18.98 4.48
CA VAL A 53 -12.73 18.05 5.62
C VAL A 53 -13.25 18.75 6.87
N SER A 54 -12.77 19.96 7.16
CA SER A 54 -13.22 20.74 8.32
C SER A 54 -14.68 21.18 8.21
N GLN A 55 -15.15 21.55 7.02
CA GLN A 55 -16.55 21.90 6.78
C GLN A 55 -17.51 20.71 6.98
N SER A 56 -17.03 19.49 6.75
CA SER A 56 -17.78 18.25 7.00
C SER A 56 -17.71 17.77 8.45
N GLY A 57 -16.99 18.47 9.33
CA GLY A 57 -16.89 18.13 10.76
C GLY A 57 -15.88 17.01 11.08
N HIS A 58 -15.07 16.59 10.11
CA HIS A 58 -14.03 15.59 10.31
C HIS A 58 -12.67 16.24 10.65
N SER A 59 -11.73 15.45 11.17
CA SER A 59 -10.40 15.94 11.51
C SER A 59 -9.44 15.92 10.33
N GLU A 60 -8.89 17.08 9.98
CA GLU A 60 -8.01 17.28 8.84
C GLU A 60 -6.52 17.03 9.16
N TYR A 61 -6.08 17.33 10.40
CA TYR A 61 -4.66 17.36 10.70
C TYR A 61 -4.00 15.99 10.73
N ILE A 62 -4.69 14.94 11.20
CA ILE A 62 -4.08 13.61 11.28
C ILE A 62 -3.92 12.96 9.92
N PRO A 63 -4.96 12.91 9.06
CA PRO A 63 -4.81 12.40 7.70
C PRO A 63 -3.61 13.05 6.99
N ILE A 64 -3.56 14.37 7.01
CA ILE A 64 -2.56 15.15 6.28
C ILE A 64 -1.14 14.99 6.85
N ASN A 65 -0.99 14.93 8.18
CA ASN A 65 0.33 14.92 8.82
C ASN A 65 0.89 13.52 9.07
N PHE A 66 0.11 12.45 8.95
CA PHE A 66 0.58 11.11 9.29
C PHE A 66 0.30 10.06 8.22
N PHE A 67 -0.73 10.27 7.38
CA PHE A 67 -1.17 9.28 6.42
C PHE A 67 -0.94 9.70 4.98
N LEU A 68 -1.16 10.96 4.61
CA LEU A 68 -1.08 11.42 3.22
C LEU A 68 0.30 11.97 2.86
N PHE A 69 0.68 11.87 1.58
CA PHE A 69 1.96 12.38 1.10
C PHE A 69 1.86 13.84 0.68
N ASN A 70 2.83 14.66 1.09
CA ASN A 70 2.87 16.10 0.88
C ASN A 70 4.02 16.50 -0.06
N LYS A 71 3.73 17.40 -0.99
CA LYS A 71 4.72 17.94 -1.93
C LYS A 71 4.40 19.39 -2.23
N SER A 72 5.41 20.25 -2.19
CA SER A 72 5.26 21.63 -2.66
C SER A 72 5.50 21.69 -4.17
N LYS A 73 4.56 22.29 -4.91
CA LYS A 73 4.64 22.50 -6.35
C LYS A 73 4.38 23.97 -6.64
N ASN A 74 5.36 24.64 -7.26
CA ASN A 74 5.26 26.06 -7.62
C ASN A 74 4.84 26.97 -6.44
N GLY A 75 5.34 26.70 -5.23
CA GLY A 75 5.02 27.47 -4.02
C GLY A 75 3.68 27.13 -3.37
N ILE A 76 2.95 26.13 -3.88
CA ILE A 76 1.69 25.65 -3.30
C ILE A 76 1.90 24.23 -2.76
N ASP A 77 1.55 24.02 -1.50
CA ASP A 77 1.61 22.70 -0.89
C ASP A 77 0.41 21.84 -1.32
N HIS A 78 0.70 20.66 -1.84
CA HIS A 78 -0.28 19.69 -2.31
C HIS A 78 -0.22 18.39 -1.50
N LEU A 79 -1.36 17.72 -1.44
CA LEU A 79 -1.48 16.33 -1.07
C LEU A 79 -1.49 15.51 -2.36
N VAL A 80 -0.58 14.54 -2.43
CA VAL A 80 -0.40 13.71 -3.62
C VAL A 80 -1.45 12.60 -3.63
N ALA A 81 -2.10 12.39 -4.77
CA ALA A 81 -2.95 11.23 -4.99
C ALA A 81 -2.08 9.98 -5.22
N ASP A 82 -1.99 9.13 -4.19
CA ASP A 82 -1.23 7.88 -4.17
C ASP A 82 -2.17 6.67 -4.02
N GLU A 83 -1.59 5.47 -3.91
CA GLU A 83 -2.36 4.23 -3.73
C GLU A 83 -3.33 4.24 -2.54
N LEU A 84 -3.04 4.93 -1.43
CA LEU A 84 -3.96 5.00 -0.30
C LEU A 84 -5.22 5.80 -0.67
N VAL A 85 -5.03 6.90 -1.42
CA VAL A 85 -6.13 7.71 -1.94
C VAL A 85 -6.95 6.91 -2.95
N PHE A 86 -6.27 6.20 -3.87
CA PHE A 86 -6.94 5.34 -4.86
C PHE A 86 -7.90 4.36 -4.20
N GLN A 87 -7.43 3.59 -3.21
CA GLN A 87 -8.26 2.63 -2.51
C GLN A 87 -9.45 3.29 -1.78
N ALA A 88 -9.27 4.47 -1.19
CA ALA A 88 -10.37 5.20 -0.54
C ALA A 88 -11.45 5.68 -1.54
N LEU A 89 -11.03 6.09 -2.74
CA LEU A 89 -11.94 6.64 -3.73
C LEU A 89 -12.67 5.56 -4.54
N THR A 90 -12.03 4.43 -4.81
CA THR A 90 -12.55 3.43 -5.76
C THR A 90 -13.18 2.19 -5.13
N ALA A 91 -13.02 2.00 -3.82
CA ALA A 91 -13.58 0.85 -3.10
C ALA A 91 -14.30 1.31 -1.83
N PRO A 92 -15.29 0.53 -1.33
CA PRO A 92 -15.86 0.76 -0.01
C PRO A 92 -14.81 0.58 1.11
N HIS A 93 -15.08 1.16 2.28
CA HIS A 93 -14.25 0.95 3.47
C HIS A 93 -14.25 -0.54 3.86
N THR A 94 -13.05 -1.08 4.12
CA THR A 94 -12.85 -2.48 4.50
C THR A 94 -11.65 -2.63 5.43
N ILE A 95 -11.53 -3.81 6.06
CA ILE A 95 -10.35 -4.22 6.84
C ILE A 95 -9.06 -4.12 6.00
N ASN A 96 -9.11 -4.33 4.67
CA ASN A 96 -7.94 -4.17 3.81
C ASN A 96 -7.48 -2.71 3.75
N PHE A 97 -8.42 -1.77 3.70
CA PHE A 97 -8.11 -0.35 3.80
C PHE A 97 -7.49 -0.01 5.16
N ASP A 98 -8.04 -0.54 6.26
CA ASP A 98 -7.50 -0.31 7.60
C ASP A 98 -6.05 -0.77 7.73
N LYS A 99 -5.74 -1.95 7.19
CA LYS A 99 -4.37 -2.49 7.14
C LYS A 99 -3.46 -1.64 6.25
N LEU A 100 -3.94 -1.18 5.09
CA LEU A 100 -3.17 -0.31 4.19
C LEU A 100 -2.85 1.04 4.85
N ALA A 101 -3.84 1.65 5.51
CA ALA A 101 -3.66 2.88 6.27
C ALA A 101 -2.70 2.70 7.45
N LEU A 102 -2.82 1.59 8.19
CA LEU A 102 -1.88 1.26 9.26
C LEU A 102 -0.45 1.07 8.71
N PHE A 103 -0.31 0.42 7.57
CA PHE A 103 0.97 0.32 6.87
C PHE A 103 1.50 1.72 6.51
N ALA A 104 0.67 2.63 5.97
CA ALA A 104 1.08 3.99 5.62
C ALA A 104 1.66 4.75 6.83
N LEU A 105 1.00 4.66 7.99
CA LEU A 105 1.48 5.22 9.25
C LEU A 105 2.83 4.62 9.65
N ASN A 106 2.93 3.28 9.65
CA ASN A 106 4.16 2.57 10.03
C ASN A 106 5.30 2.79 9.04
N PHE A 107 5.01 3.00 7.76
CA PHE A 107 6.01 3.31 6.75
C PHE A 107 6.57 4.73 6.94
N SER A 108 5.70 5.67 7.33
CA SER A 108 6.05 7.03 7.75
C SER A 108 6.84 7.78 6.66
N TYR A 109 6.31 7.76 5.44
CA TYR A 109 6.71 8.65 4.36
C TYR A 109 5.54 9.58 4.05
N VAL A 110 5.66 10.83 4.49
CA VAL A 110 4.60 11.86 4.42
C VAL A 110 5.06 13.06 3.58
N GLY A 111 6.30 13.06 3.09
CA GLY A 111 6.82 14.10 2.22
C GLY A 111 7.03 15.44 2.93
N ARG A 112 7.14 16.55 2.19
CA ARG A 112 7.48 17.87 2.76
C ARG A 112 6.51 18.93 2.24
N TRP A 113 6.22 19.92 3.07
CA TRP A 113 5.44 21.09 2.71
C TRP A 113 6.12 22.36 3.24
N THR A 114 5.64 23.52 2.83
CA THR A 114 6.23 24.80 3.18
C THR A 114 6.15 25.03 4.70
N GLY A 115 7.31 25.27 5.33
CA GLY A 115 7.42 25.44 6.77
C GLY A 115 7.46 24.14 7.59
N ALA A 116 7.52 22.97 6.94
CA ALA A 116 7.70 21.70 7.64
C ALA A 116 9.14 21.53 8.16
N ASP A 117 9.28 21.14 9.43
CA ASP A 117 10.54 20.68 10.00
C ASP A 117 11.01 19.40 9.31
N ALA A 118 12.32 19.14 9.30
CA ALA A 118 12.88 17.89 8.75
C ALA A 118 12.23 16.63 9.35
N ALA A 119 11.91 16.63 10.65
CA ALA A 119 11.23 15.55 11.35
C ALA A 119 9.81 15.26 10.82
N GLN A 120 9.15 16.25 10.22
CA GLN A 120 7.79 16.10 9.70
C GLN A 120 7.74 15.39 8.34
N ARG A 121 8.91 15.18 7.69
CA ARG A 121 9.01 14.30 6.52
C ARG A 121 8.63 12.85 6.82
N ARG A 122 8.96 12.42 8.04
CA ARG A 122 8.73 11.07 8.58
C ARG A 122 8.15 11.15 9.99
N PRO A 123 6.92 11.65 10.15
CA PRO A 123 6.36 12.09 11.43
C PRO A 123 6.06 10.95 12.40
N ALA A 124 5.88 9.73 11.88
CA ALA A 124 5.70 8.49 12.64
C ALA A 124 6.95 7.61 12.64
N LEU A 125 8.16 8.18 12.56
CA LEU A 125 9.40 7.38 12.56
C LEU A 125 9.55 6.50 13.82
N TRP A 126 9.00 6.93 14.95
CA TRP A 126 8.90 6.12 16.17
C TRP A 126 8.04 4.86 15.97
N ALA A 127 6.92 4.92 15.24
CA ALA A 127 6.09 3.76 14.92
C ALA A 127 6.83 2.81 13.96
N ASN A 128 7.43 3.37 12.90
CA ASN A 128 8.28 2.63 11.96
C ASN A 128 9.36 1.83 12.67
N LYS A 129 10.02 2.46 13.64
CA LYS A 129 11.14 1.87 14.38
C LYS A 129 10.66 0.86 15.43
N TYR A 130 9.54 1.11 16.09
CA TYR A 130 8.90 0.11 16.94
C TYR A 130 8.57 -1.16 16.14
N ILE A 131 7.93 -1.02 14.97
CA ILE A 131 7.59 -2.17 14.13
C ILE A 131 8.86 -2.89 13.63
N SER A 132 9.81 -2.17 13.04
CA SER A 132 10.98 -2.80 12.42
C SER A 132 11.98 -3.37 13.41
N GLU A 133 12.24 -2.69 14.53
CA GLU A 133 13.26 -3.08 15.51
C GLU A 133 12.71 -4.03 16.58
N ARG A 134 11.45 -3.82 17.03
CA ARG A 134 10.84 -4.62 18.11
C ARG A 134 9.91 -5.69 17.57
N VAL A 135 8.87 -5.33 16.81
CA VAL A 135 7.87 -6.31 16.35
C VAL A 135 8.43 -7.32 15.34
N ALA A 136 9.10 -6.84 14.29
CA ALA A 136 9.60 -7.69 13.22
C ALA A 136 10.84 -8.49 13.66
N ARG A 137 11.81 -7.82 14.28
CA ARG A 137 13.11 -8.42 14.62
C ARG A 137 13.12 -9.18 15.95
N GLU A 138 12.52 -8.64 17.00
CA GLU A 138 12.55 -9.26 18.34
C GLU A 138 11.36 -10.19 18.59
N PHE A 139 10.16 -9.80 18.13
CA PHE A 139 8.95 -10.62 18.34
C PHE A 139 8.64 -11.56 17.17
N GLY A 140 9.32 -11.42 16.03
CA GLY A 140 9.06 -12.23 14.84
C GLY A 140 7.62 -12.09 14.34
N TRP A 141 7.05 -10.89 14.42
CA TRP A 141 5.64 -10.58 14.13
C TRP A 141 4.60 -11.20 15.08
N SER A 142 5.01 -11.70 16.26
CA SER A 142 4.07 -12.03 17.32
C SER A 142 3.51 -10.75 17.96
N THR A 143 2.23 -10.47 17.73
CA THR A 143 1.57 -9.25 18.27
C THR A 143 1.07 -9.42 19.70
N LYS A 144 1.11 -10.63 20.28
CA LYS A 144 0.64 -10.92 21.65
C LYS A 144 1.35 -10.10 22.74
N ARG A 145 2.55 -9.60 22.43
CA ARG A 145 3.39 -8.81 23.36
C ARG A 145 3.20 -7.30 23.19
N ILE A 146 2.49 -6.88 22.15
CA ILE A 146 2.26 -5.47 21.85
C ILE A 146 1.21 -4.95 22.83
N SER A 147 1.57 -3.91 23.55
CA SER A 147 0.69 -3.20 24.48
C SER A 147 1.15 -1.75 24.60
N ALA A 148 0.30 -0.87 25.15
CA ALA A 148 0.71 0.50 25.45
C ALA A 148 1.95 0.57 26.35
N ASN A 149 2.09 -0.36 27.31
CA ASN A 149 3.26 -0.41 28.19
C ASN A 149 4.53 -0.80 27.43
N ASP A 150 4.43 -1.76 26.50
CA ASP A 150 5.56 -2.19 25.66
C ASP A 150 6.03 -1.08 24.71
N ILE A 151 5.09 -0.39 24.08
CA ILE A 151 5.36 0.76 23.20
C ILE A 151 5.99 1.91 23.98
N GLU A 152 5.44 2.24 25.16
CA GLU A 152 5.95 3.28 26.05
C GLU A 152 7.41 2.99 26.45
N GLN A 153 7.68 1.78 26.93
CA GLN A 153 9.03 1.37 27.29
C GLN A 153 10.01 1.49 26.10
N PHE A 154 9.58 1.11 24.89
CA PHE A 154 10.41 1.23 23.71
C PHE A 154 10.78 2.68 23.38
N VAL A 155 9.82 3.61 23.45
CA VAL A 155 10.09 5.02 23.11
C VAL A 155 10.86 5.75 24.21
N GLU A 156 10.56 5.48 25.49
CA GLU A 156 11.23 6.15 26.62
C GLU A 156 12.70 5.77 26.74
N THR A 157 13.04 4.52 26.40
CA THR A 157 14.43 4.05 26.42
C THR A 157 15.22 4.47 25.17
N ASN A 158 14.58 5.07 24.16
CA ASN A 158 15.26 5.50 22.94
C ASN A 158 15.66 6.98 23.01
N PRO A 159 16.96 7.34 22.92
CA PRO A 159 17.41 8.73 23.04
C PRO A 159 16.91 9.63 21.92
N ARG A 160 16.47 9.07 20.79
CA ARG A 160 15.87 9.80 19.67
C ARG A 160 14.48 10.34 20.00
N TYR A 161 13.78 9.80 21.01
CA TYR A 161 12.46 10.28 21.39
C TYR A 161 12.52 11.62 22.11
N LYS A 162 11.97 12.68 21.50
CA LYS A 162 11.99 14.05 22.02
C LYS A 162 10.57 14.57 22.30
N ALA A 163 9.90 13.99 23.30
CA ALA A 163 8.61 14.49 23.78
C ALA A 163 8.38 14.20 25.26
N LYS A 164 7.47 14.98 25.86
CA LYS A 164 7.14 14.90 27.30
C LYS A 164 6.15 13.78 27.66
N SER A 165 5.45 13.19 26.68
CA SER A 165 4.34 12.26 26.95
C SER A 165 4.40 11.01 26.09
N ALA A 166 5.24 10.05 26.52
CA ALA A 166 5.28 8.71 25.93
C ALA A 166 3.96 7.96 26.14
N ARG A 167 3.31 8.12 27.31
CA ARG A 167 2.05 7.43 27.63
C ARG A 167 0.90 7.70 26.67
N LYS A 168 0.73 8.96 26.24
CA LYS A 168 -0.35 9.33 25.32
C LYS A 168 -0.09 8.77 23.93
N LEU A 169 1.16 8.90 23.46
CA LEU A 169 1.60 8.28 22.21
C LEU A 169 1.32 6.78 22.22
N SER A 170 1.75 6.08 23.27
CA SER A 170 1.69 4.63 23.34
C SER A 170 0.26 4.10 23.42
N THR A 171 -0.60 4.75 24.20
CA THR A 171 -2.03 4.45 24.25
C THR A 171 -2.70 4.64 22.88
N ASN A 172 -2.45 5.78 22.22
CA ASN A 172 -3.01 6.08 20.90
C ASN A 172 -2.50 5.10 19.84
N LEU A 173 -1.20 4.78 19.85
CA LEU A 173 -0.62 3.83 18.89
C LEU A 173 -1.16 2.43 19.11
N ASN A 174 -1.26 1.97 20.36
CA ASN A 174 -1.81 0.66 20.67
C ASN A 174 -3.26 0.54 20.20
N TYR A 175 -4.06 1.59 20.40
CA TYR A 175 -5.42 1.65 19.91
C TYR A 175 -5.49 1.59 18.38
N ILE A 176 -4.64 2.33 17.67
CA ILE A 176 -4.57 2.25 16.19
C ILE A 176 -4.12 0.86 15.72
N TYR A 177 -3.21 0.18 16.43
CA TYR A 177 -2.80 -1.18 16.10
C TYR A 177 -3.92 -2.21 16.27
N GLU A 178 -4.81 -2.00 17.25
CA GLU A 178 -5.99 -2.83 17.46
C GLU A 178 -6.99 -2.66 16.31
N ILE A 179 -7.44 -1.43 16.05
CA ILE A 179 -8.45 -1.16 15.01
C ILE A 179 -7.89 -1.29 13.58
N GLY A 180 -6.58 -1.14 13.41
CA GLY A 180 -5.87 -1.33 12.14
C GLY A 180 -5.47 -2.78 11.86
N HIS A 181 -5.91 -3.73 12.70
CA HIS A 181 -5.69 -5.17 12.53
C HIS A 181 -4.21 -5.58 12.40
N LEU A 182 -3.33 -5.01 13.25
CA LEU A 182 -1.89 -5.32 13.22
C LEU A 182 -1.60 -6.83 13.40
N SER A 183 -2.47 -7.56 14.12
CA SER A 183 -2.37 -9.02 14.28
C SER A 183 -2.22 -9.77 12.96
N ASP A 184 -2.90 -9.28 11.93
CA ASP A 184 -3.01 -9.99 10.65
C ASP A 184 -1.75 -9.83 9.81
N PHE A 185 -0.91 -8.84 10.11
CA PHE A 185 0.39 -8.65 9.47
C PHE A 185 1.34 -9.84 9.74
N SER A 186 1.06 -10.67 10.74
CA SER A 186 1.78 -11.93 10.99
C SER A 186 1.57 -12.98 9.87
N SER A 187 0.59 -12.79 9.00
CA SER A 187 0.35 -13.63 7.83
C SER A 187 1.58 -13.67 6.91
N ARG A 188 1.98 -14.90 6.55
CA ARG A 188 3.05 -15.16 5.57
C ARG A 188 2.53 -15.22 4.14
N ARG A 189 1.22 -15.13 3.92
CA ARG A 189 0.61 -15.18 2.59
C ARG A 189 0.56 -13.79 1.95
N VAL A 190 0.47 -13.75 0.63
CA VAL A 190 0.12 -12.52 -0.08
C VAL A 190 -1.37 -12.27 0.14
N GLU A 191 -1.70 -11.05 0.56
CA GLU A 191 -3.05 -10.55 0.80
C GLU A 191 -3.23 -9.25 0.02
N LEU A 192 -4.47 -8.87 -0.30
CA LEU A 192 -4.78 -7.70 -1.11
C LEU A 192 -4.15 -6.41 -0.53
N TRP A 193 -4.35 -6.15 0.77
CA TRP A 193 -3.76 -4.99 1.45
C TRP A 193 -2.23 -4.93 1.31
N TRP A 194 -1.55 -6.08 1.28
CA TRP A 194 -0.10 -6.16 1.18
C TRP A 194 0.38 -5.82 -0.24
N VAL A 195 -0.39 -6.24 -1.23
CA VAL A 195 -0.18 -5.89 -2.63
C VAL A 195 -0.31 -4.37 -2.82
N ASP A 196 -1.36 -3.76 -2.24
CA ASP A 196 -1.56 -2.31 -2.26
C ASP A 196 -0.47 -1.57 -1.47
N ALA A 197 -0.04 -2.11 -0.32
CA ALA A 197 1.05 -1.55 0.47
C ALA A 197 2.37 -1.46 -0.31
N LEU A 198 2.66 -2.42 -1.20
CA LEU A 198 3.83 -2.36 -2.08
C LEU A 198 3.73 -1.20 -3.08
N PHE A 199 2.57 -1.02 -3.71
CA PHE A 199 2.33 0.08 -4.64
C PHE A 199 2.43 1.43 -3.92
N LEU A 200 1.82 1.55 -2.73
CA LEU A 200 1.92 2.72 -1.88
C LEU A 200 3.37 3.03 -1.49
N ALA A 201 4.14 2.01 -1.14
CA ALA A 201 5.55 2.17 -0.78
C ALA A 201 6.36 2.72 -1.95
N LEU A 202 6.14 2.21 -3.18
CA LEU A 202 6.82 2.70 -4.37
C LEU A 202 6.42 4.13 -4.71
N ASP A 203 5.12 4.44 -4.72
CA ASP A 203 4.62 5.81 -4.94
C ASP A 203 5.34 6.80 -4.02
N ARG A 204 5.38 6.49 -2.72
CA ARG A 204 5.96 7.39 -1.73
C ARG A 204 7.48 7.45 -1.77
N LEU A 205 8.17 6.34 -2.06
CA LEU A 205 9.63 6.35 -2.15
C LEU A 205 10.12 7.14 -3.35
N ILE A 206 9.41 7.04 -4.48
CA ILE A 206 9.75 7.78 -5.70
C ILE A 206 9.44 9.27 -5.50
N GLU A 207 8.23 9.59 -5.05
CA GLU A 207 7.86 10.98 -4.75
C GLU A 207 8.79 11.62 -3.71
N ASP A 208 9.19 10.86 -2.67
CA ASP A 208 10.15 11.35 -1.68
C ASP A 208 11.51 11.66 -2.30
N ARG A 209 11.99 10.85 -3.25
CA ARG A 209 13.26 11.09 -3.95
C ARG A 209 13.21 12.31 -4.86
N GLU A 210 12.07 12.52 -5.51
CA GLU A 210 11.85 13.70 -6.34
C GLU A 210 11.87 15.00 -5.52
N LEU A 211 11.46 14.97 -4.24
CA LEU A 211 11.63 16.13 -3.34
C LEU A 211 13.09 16.54 -3.14
N ASP A 212 14.03 15.61 -3.36
CA ASP A 212 15.47 15.84 -3.31
C ASP A 212 16.09 15.99 -4.72
N GLY A 213 15.26 16.10 -5.78
CA GLY A 213 15.70 16.25 -7.16
C GLY A 213 16.25 14.96 -7.79
N GLU A 214 16.02 13.81 -7.17
CA GLU A 214 16.49 12.51 -7.65
C GLU A 214 15.39 11.82 -8.47
N GLN A 215 15.63 11.60 -9.76
CA GLN A 215 14.81 10.70 -10.59
C GLN A 215 15.24 9.25 -10.40
N ILE A 216 14.26 8.35 -10.37
CA ILE A 216 14.47 6.93 -10.10
C ILE A 216 14.00 6.12 -11.31
N GLU A 217 14.95 5.44 -11.95
CA GLU A 217 14.64 4.49 -13.01
C GLU A 217 13.96 3.20 -12.50
N PRO A 218 13.07 2.58 -13.29
CA PRO A 218 12.30 1.41 -12.87
C PRO A 218 13.12 0.20 -12.39
N GLU A 219 14.31 -0.02 -12.96
CA GLU A 219 15.21 -1.12 -12.57
C GLU A 219 15.66 -1.00 -11.10
N ARG A 220 15.57 0.21 -10.52
CA ARG A 220 15.96 0.49 -9.14
C ARG A 220 14.83 0.30 -8.14
N TYR A 221 13.58 0.13 -8.57
CA TYR A 221 12.42 0.03 -7.67
C TYR A 221 12.54 -1.10 -6.64
N GLY A 222 12.97 -2.30 -7.06
CA GLY A 222 13.21 -3.41 -6.12
C GLY A 222 14.30 -3.09 -5.07
N SER A 223 15.33 -2.34 -5.48
CA SER A 223 16.40 -1.90 -4.56
C SER A 223 15.91 -0.82 -3.58
N LEU A 224 14.98 0.04 -3.99
CA LEU A 224 14.36 1.03 -3.13
C LEU A 224 13.54 0.37 -2.01
N LEU A 225 12.69 -0.61 -2.36
CA LEU A 225 11.93 -1.38 -1.37
C LEU A 225 12.85 -2.11 -0.37
N THR A 226 13.94 -2.69 -0.87
CA THR A 226 14.94 -3.37 -0.02
C THR A 226 15.58 -2.42 1.00
N ARG A 227 15.77 -1.14 0.62
CA ARG A 227 16.43 -0.12 1.46
C ARG A 227 15.47 0.67 2.35
N SER A 228 14.15 0.62 2.12
CA SER A 228 13.15 1.48 2.77
C SER A 228 12.53 0.91 4.05
N SER A 229 13.02 -0.23 4.53
CA SER A 229 12.42 -1.03 5.59
C SER A 229 11.04 -1.63 5.26
N PHE A 230 10.62 -1.62 3.99
CA PHE A 230 9.32 -2.16 3.55
C PHE A 230 9.07 -3.57 4.07
N ALA A 231 10.02 -4.49 3.86
CA ALA A 231 9.88 -5.89 4.29
C ALA A 231 9.74 -6.06 5.81
N GLN A 232 10.23 -5.10 6.60
CA GLN A 232 10.11 -5.11 8.06
C GLN A 232 8.81 -4.50 8.55
N VAL A 233 8.15 -3.63 7.78
CA VAL A 233 6.90 -2.97 8.20
C VAL A 233 5.64 -3.52 7.52
N ALA A 234 5.79 -4.22 6.39
CA ALA A 234 4.70 -4.83 5.62
C ALA A 234 4.38 -6.28 6.08
N GLY A 235 4.56 -6.60 7.35
CA GLY A 235 4.23 -7.91 7.91
C GLY A 235 5.33 -8.96 7.81
N ALA A 236 4.98 -10.19 8.20
CA ALA A 236 5.90 -11.32 8.24
C ALA A 236 6.41 -11.66 6.83
N ARG A 237 7.73 -11.78 6.71
CA ARG A 237 8.41 -12.15 5.46
C ARG A 237 8.16 -13.61 5.12
N SER A 238 8.05 -13.91 3.83
CA SER A 238 7.96 -15.26 3.29
C SER A 238 8.54 -15.31 1.88
N LEU A 239 8.89 -16.51 1.42
CA LEU A 239 9.31 -16.71 0.02
C LEU A 239 8.21 -16.29 -0.96
N GLU A 240 6.94 -16.51 -0.61
CA GLU A 240 5.79 -16.12 -1.43
C GLU A 240 5.76 -14.60 -1.66
N LYS A 241 5.92 -13.80 -0.60
CA LYS A 241 6.00 -12.33 -0.69
C LYS A 241 7.26 -11.86 -1.43
N ASP A 242 8.40 -12.50 -1.19
CA ASP A 242 9.66 -12.16 -1.87
C ASP A 242 9.55 -12.39 -3.40
N LEU A 243 8.89 -13.47 -3.83
CA LEU A 243 8.64 -13.73 -5.26
C LEU A 243 7.56 -12.80 -5.82
N ALA A 244 6.47 -12.58 -5.08
CA ALA A 244 5.39 -11.68 -5.49
C ALA A 244 5.89 -10.24 -5.70
N THR A 245 6.85 -9.78 -4.89
CA THR A 245 7.49 -8.46 -5.01
C THR A 245 8.02 -8.23 -6.43
N LYS A 246 8.64 -9.24 -7.06
CA LYS A 246 9.19 -9.11 -8.41
C LYS A 246 8.09 -8.88 -9.45
N HIS A 247 7.02 -9.66 -9.39
CA HIS A 247 5.87 -9.54 -10.29
C HIS A 247 5.15 -8.21 -10.10
N LEU A 248 5.00 -7.75 -8.86
CA LEU A 248 4.34 -6.49 -8.55
C LEU A 248 5.16 -5.27 -8.93
N VAL A 249 6.49 -5.30 -8.78
CA VAL A 249 7.37 -4.24 -9.30
C VAL A 249 7.30 -4.15 -10.82
N MET A 250 7.22 -5.30 -11.51
CA MET A 250 7.03 -5.34 -12.96
C MET A 250 5.69 -4.73 -13.37
N LEU A 251 4.59 -5.10 -12.69
CA LEU A 251 3.27 -4.52 -12.92
C LEU A 251 3.26 -3.01 -12.67
N TYR A 252 3.82 -2.56 -11.54
CA TYR A 252 3.91 -1.15 -11.18
C TYR A 252 4.65 -0.34 -12.24
N SER A 253 5.81 -0.86 -12.70
CA SER A 253 6.58 -0.24 -13.78
C SER A 253 5.82 -0.23 -15.10
N ALA A 254 5.19 -1.35 -15.48
CA ALA A 254 4.42 -1.43 -16.71
C ALA A 254 3.30 -0.40 -16.75
N CYS A 255 2.57 -0.21 -15.64
CA CYS A 255 1.50 0.77 -15.52
C CYS A 255 1.98 2.24 -15.44
N GLY A 256 3.29 2.52 -15.42
CA GLY A 256 3.81 3.90 -15.37
C GLY A 256 3.97 4.47 -13.96
N GLY A 257 4.05 3.63 -12.93
CA GLY A 257 4.20 4.09 -11.55
C GLY A 257 3.00 4.91 -11.07
N ARG A 258 3.22 6.08 -10.46
CA ARG A 258 2.11 6.93 -9.96
C ARG A 258 1.27 7.52 -11.10
N GLU A 259 1.86 7.76 -12.26
CA GLU A 259 1.17 8.28 -13.44
C GLU A 259 0.07 7.32 -13.95
N ARG A 260 0.02 6.08 -13.43
CA ARG A 260 -1.08 5.13 -13.67
C ARG A 260 -2.48 5.68 -13.40
N PHE A 261 -2.59 6.74 -12.59
CA PHE A 261 -3.86 7.40 -12.28
C PHE A 261 -4.30 8.43 -13.32
N SER A 262 -3.47 8.74 -14.32
CA SER A 262 -3.81 9.57 -15.46
C SER A 262 -4.07 8.71 -16.70
N ASP A 263 -5.32 8.68 -17.16
CA ASP A 263 -5.69 7.93 -18.38
C ASP A 263 -4.88 8.37 -19.61
N GLU A 264 -4.51 9.65 -19.69
CA GLU A 264 -3.68 10.21 -20.75
C GLU A 264 -2.26 9.61 -20.73
N HIS A 265 -1.57 9.66 -19.58
CA HIS A 265 -0.22 9.08 -19.46
C HIS A 265 -0.21 7.57 -19.69
N VAL A 266 -1.24 6.87 -19.19
CA VAL A 266 -1.39 5.43 -19.43
C VAL A 266 -1.62 5.14 -20.91
N ARG A 267 -2.36 6.01 -21.61
CA ARG A 267 -2.61 5.86 -23.04
C ARG A 267 -1.33 6.00 -23.85
N GLU A 268 -0.61 7.09 -23.64
CA GLU A 268 0.68 7.35 -24.29
C GLU A 268 1.66 6.20 -24.05
N ARG A 269 1.75 5.73 -22.80
CA ARG A 269 2.61 4.61 -22.43
C ARG A 269 2.23 3.32 -23.15
N THR A 270 0.94 3.03 -23.27
CA THR A 270 0.48 1.82 -23.95
C THR A 270 0.80 1.88 -25.45
N GLU A 271 0.60 3.04 -26.10
CA GLU A 271 0.92 3.24 -27.51
C GLU A 271 2.43 3.06 -27.78
N LEU A 272 3.28 3.47 -26.82
CA LEU A 272 4.74 3.25 -26.89
C LEU A 272 5.14 1.78 -26.64
N THR A 273 4.41 1.05 -25.80
CA THR A 273 4.82 -0.29 -25.32
C THR A 273 4.20 -1.42 -26.15
N ILE A 274 3.00 -1.23 -26.68
CA ILE A 274 2.23 -2.24 -27.41
C ILE A 274 1.94 -1.68 -28.82
N PRO A 275 2.74 -2.09 -29.84
CA PRO A 275 2.50 -1.69 -31.21
C PRO A 275 1.09 -2.08 -31.68
N ASP A 276 0.46 -1.21 -32.48
CA ASP A 276 -0.84 -1.44 -33.12
C ASP A 276 -2.03 -1.68 -32.16
N VAL A 277 -1.95 -1.17 -30.92
CA VAL A 277 -3.04 -1.29 -29.95
C VAL A 277 -4.29 -0.52 -30.40
N GLN A 278 -5.42 -1.23 -30.50
CA GLN A 278 -6.72 -0.59 -30.73
C GLN A 278 -7.37 -0.22 -29.40
N TRP A 279 -7.61 1.07 -29.21
CA TRP A 279 -8.33 1.58 -28.05
C TRP A 279 -9.84 1.49 -28.26
N PHE A 280 -10.50 0.75 -27.38
CA PHE A 280 -11.96 0.74 -27.31
C PHE A 280 -12.41 1.68 -26.19
N ALA A 281 -13.22 2.67 -26.53
CA ALA A 281 -13.90 3.48 -25.54
C ALA A 281 -14.80 2.56 -24.69
N ALA A 282 -14.57 2.61 -23.39
CA ALA A 282 -15.30 1.79 -22.44
C ALA A 282 -16.49 2.54 -21.85
N ASN A 283 -17.61 1.84 -21.66
CA ASN A 283 -18.77 2.39 -20.98
C ASN A 283 -18.68 2.31 -19.45
N ASP A 284 -17.74 1.52 -18.91
CA ASP A 284 -17.56 1.32 -17.46
C ASP A 284 -16.17 1.82 -17.04
N ASN A 285 -16.09 2.79 -16.14
CA ASN A 285 -14.81 3.37 -15.68
C ASN A 285 -14.36 2.82 -14.31
N ARG A 286 -15.05 1.81 -13.77
CA ARG A 286 -14.66 1.16 -12.51
C ARG A 286 -13.28 0.51 -12.63
N PRO A 287 -12.52 0.41 -11.52
CA PRO A 287 -11.22 -0.26 -11.52
C PRO A 287 -11.37 -1.75 -11.84
N GLN A 288 -10.28 -2.36 -12.30
CA GLN A 288 -10.22 -3.77 -12.68
C GLN A 288 -9.23 -4.53 -11.79
N GLY A 289 -9.33 -5.86 -11.78
CA GLY A 289 -8.37 -6.71 -11.06
C GLY A 289 -7.27 -7.20 -11.99
N ALA A 290 -6.01 -7.09 -11.57
CA ALA A 290 -4.87 -7.76 -12.19
C ALA A 290 -4.44 -8.95 -11.34
N VAL A 291 -4.52 -10.16 -11.88
CA VAL A 291 -4.20 -11.41 -11.19
C VAL A 291 -2.99 -12.07 -11.83
N HIS A 292 -1.97 -12.40 -11.04
CA HIS A 292 -0.81 -13.11 -11.60
C HIS A 292 -1.12 -14.61 -11.80
N PRO A 293 -0.87 -15.18 -12.99
CA PRO A 293 -1.27 -16.55 -13.30
C PRO A 293 -0.54 -17.62 -12.48
N SER A 294 0.70 -17.36 -12.05
CA SER A 294 1.47 -18.31 -11.22
C SER A 294 1.13 -18.26 -9.73
N ASN A 295 0.49 -17.18 -9.27
CA ASN A 295 0.04 -17.03 -7.89
C ASN A 295 -1.20 -16.13 -7.85
N PRO A 296 -2.41 -16.72 -7.89
CA PRO A 296 -3.65 -15.95 -7.91
C PRO A 296 -3.94 -15.14 -6.65
N ARG A 297 -3.13 -15.29 -5.57
CA ARG A 297 -3.18 -14.38 -4.42
C ARG A 297 -2.57 -13.01 -4.71
N ILE A 298 -1.77 -12.90 -5.77
CA ILE A 298 -1.30 -11.62 -6.30
C ILE A 298 -2.43 -11.04 -7.13
N LEU A 299 -3.43 -10.47 -6.44
CA LEU A 299 -4.52 -9.70 -7.00
C LEU A 299 -4.28 -8.23 -6.67
N LYS A 300 -4.27 -7.36 -7.69
CA LYS A 300 -4.14 -5.91 -7.55
C LYS A 300 -5.32 -5.21 -8.19
N THR A 301 -6.01 -4.34 -7.46
CA THR A 301 -6.95 -3.39 -8.06
C THR A 301 -6.17 -2.34 -8.85
N ILE A 302 -6.43 -2.19 -10.14
CA ILE A 302 -5.75 -1.24 -11.03
C ILE A 302 -6.75 -0.28 -11.69
N PRO A 303 -6.33 0.95 -12.04
CA PRO A 303 -7.11 1.80 -12.93
C PRO A 303 -7.41 1.05 -14.23
N ARG A 304 -8.62 1.22 -14.76
CA ARG A 304 -9.05 0.50 -15.97
C ARG A 304 -8.09 0.71 -17.15
N ALA A 305 -7.60 1.94 -17.33
CA ALA A 305 -6.68 2.27 -18.41
C ALA A 305 -5.42 1.36 -18.40
N CYS A 306 -5.01 0.86 -17.24
CA CYS A 306 -3.84 0.00 -17.07
C CYS A 306 -4.06 -1.45 -17.51
N ALA A 307 -5.27 -1.87 -17.88
CA ALA A 307 -5.60 -3.27 -18.16
C ALA A 307 -4.69 -3.91 -19.23
N MET A 308 -4.42 -3.19 -20.32
CA MET A 308 -3.57 -3.71 -21.39
C MET A 308 -2.11 -3.80 -20.97
N LEU A 309 -1.61 -2.82 -20.22
CA LEU A 309 -0.26 -2.83 -19.65
C LEU A 309 -0.09 -3.95 -18.61
N ALA A 310 -1.13 -4.24 -17.83
CA ALA A 310 -1.12 -5.37 -16.89
C ALA A 310 -1.01 -6.71 -17.62
N LYS A 311 -1.75 -6.89 -18.73
CA LYS A 311 -1.61 -8.07 -19.60
C LYS A 311 -0.21 -8.18 -20.20
N TYR A 312 0.33 -7.07 -20.68
CA TYR A 312 1.71 -7.01 -21.16
C TYR A 312 2.74 -7.39 -20.07
N ALA A 313 2.49 -6.99 -18.83
CA ALA A 313 3.29 -7.37 -17.65
C ALA A 313 3.08 -8.83 -17.19
N GLY A 314 2.29 -9.63 -17.92
CA GLY A 314 2.06 -11.05 -17.63
C GLY A 314 0.95 -11.33 -16.62
N PHE A 315 0.06 -10.38 -16.37
CA PHE A 315 -1.13 -10.58 -15.52
C PHE A 315 -2.37 -10.89 -16.34
N ASP A 316 -3.25 -11.71 -15.79
CA ASP A 316 -4.63 -11.80 -16.26
C ASP A 316 -5.43 -10.61 -15.72
N VAL A 317 -6.39 -10.11 -16.49
CA VAL A 317 -7.26 -9.01 -16.07
C VAL A 317 -8.69 -9.51 -15.94
N ILE A 318 -9.28 -9.28 -14.78
CA ILE A 318 -10.68 -9.53 -14.45
C ILE A 318 -11.43 -8.21 -14.38
N ASP A 319 -12.71 -8.22 -14.73
CA ASP A 319 -13.53 -7.01 -14.70
C ASP A 319 -13.91 -6.58 -13.27
N ALA A 320 -14.65 -5.47 -13.15
CA ALA A 320 -15.02 -4.91 -11.86
C ALA A 320 -15.98 -5.81 -11.07
N ASP A 321 -16.88 -6.53 -11.75
CA ASP A 321 -17.86 -7.40 -11.10
C ASP A 321 -17.16 -8.69 -10.63
N GLU A 322 -16.26 -9.24 -11.43
CA GLU A 322 -15.39 -10.36 -11.05
C GLU A 322 -14.44 -9.99 -9.91
N LEU A 323 -13.96 -8.75 -9.85
CA LEU A 323 -13.12 -8.24 -8.77
C LEU A 323 -13.91 -8.16 -7.45
N GLU A 324 -15.12 -7.63 -7.47
CA GLU A 324 -15.98 -7.52 -6.29
C GLU A 324 -16.36 -8.91 -5.76
N ALA A 325 -16.66 -9.85 -6.65
CA ALA A 325 -17.03 -11.22 -6.32
C ALA A 325 -15.84 -12.20 -6.29
N PHE A 326 -14.59 -11.72 -6.22
CA PHE A 326 -13.42 -12.54 -6.44
C PHE A 326 -13.31 -13.69 -5.42
N ASP A 327 -13.48 -14.92 -5.91
CA ASP A 327 -13.22 -16.15 -5.16
C ASP A 327 -11.92 -16.79 -5.65
N LEU A 328 -10.91 -16.79 -4.79
CA LEU A 328 -9.61 -17.40 -5.05
C LEU A 328 -9.73 -18.89 -5.45
N GLN A 329 -10.59 -19.65 -4.79
CA GLN A 329 -10.72 -21.09 -5.06
C GLN A 329 -11.41 -21.33 -6.40
N GLY A 330 -12.50 -20.60 -6.66
CA GLY A 330 -13.18 -20.57 -7.95
C GLY A 330 -12.25 -20.20 -9.10
N PHE A 331 -11.45 -19.14 -8.93
CA PHE A 331 -10.48 -18.69 -9.93
C PHE A 331 -9.44 -19.77 -10.25
N ILE A 332 -8.81 -20.36 -9.22
CA ILE A 332 -7.82 -21.45 -9.38
C ILE A 332 -8.46 -22.63 -10.13
N ARG A 333 -9.68 -23.03 -9.77
CA ARG A 333 -10.39 -24.14 -10.41
C ARG A 333 -10.62 -23.89 -11.90
N VAL A 334 -11.16 -22.72 -12.24
CA VAL A 334 -11.45 -22.34 -13.64
C VAL A 334 -10.17 -22.26 -14.46
N HIS A 335 -9.12 -21.61 -13.95
CA HIS A 335 -7.84 -21.51 -14.66
C HIS A 335 -7.16 -22.87 -14.85
N THR A 336 -7.20 -23.74 -13.83
CA THR A 336 -6.67 -25.10 -13.93
C THR A 336 -7.42 -25.89 -15.01
N GLN A 337 -8.74 -25.79 -15.06
CA GLN A 337 -9.54 -26.49 -16.06
C GLN A 337 -9.26 -25.98 -17.49
N ARG A 338 -9.10 -24.65 -17.67
CA ARG A 338 -8.70 -24.06 -18.95
C ARG A 338 -7.30 -24.50 -19.38
N ALA A 339 -6.34 -24.52 -18.45
CA ALA A 339 -4.98 -24.99 -18.72
C ALA A 339 -4.96 -26.48 -19.12
N LEU A 340 -5.70 -27.33 -18.41
CA LEU A 340 -5.84 -28.74 -18.74
C LEU A 340 -6.49 -28.95 -20.11
N THR A 341 -7.48 -28.13 -20.47
CA THR A 341 -8.12 -28.19 -21.79
C THR A 341 -7.11 -27.82 -22.89
N ARG A 342 -6.35 -26.73 -22.72
CA ARG A 342 -5.31 -26.33 -23.67
C ARG A 342 -4.20 -27.38 -23.83
N LEU A 343 -3.79 -28.04 -22.75
CA LEU A 343 -2.79 -29.12 -22.80
C LEU A 343 -3.33 -30.34 -23.57
N LYS A 344 -4.60 -30.69 -23.37
CA LYS A 344 -5.26 -31.74 -24.15
C LYS A 344 -5.33 -31.38 -25.63
N ASP A 345 -5.75 -30.16 -25.95
CA ASP A 345 -5.86 -29.68 -27.34
C ASP A 345 -4.49 -29.61 -28.03
N ALA A 346 -3.43 -29.35 -27.28
CA ALA A 346 -2.04 -29.35 -27.76
C ALA A 346 -1.41 -30.76 -27.83
N ASN A 347 -2.15 -31.83 -27.59
CA ASN A 347 -1.65 -33.22 -27.49
C ASN A 347 -0.47 -33.39 -26.52
N VAL A 348 -0.38 -32.54 -25.49
CA VAL A 348 0.63 -32.66 -24.45
C VAL A 348 0.16 -33.67 -23.42
N THR A 349 0.68 -34.89 -23.48
CA THR A 349 0.47 -35.91 -22.44
C THR A 349 1.30 -35.57 -21.20
N PRO A 350 0.68 -35.41 -20.02
CA PRO A 350 1.43 -35.24 -18.79
C PRO A 350 2.36 -36.43 -18.55
N THR A 351 3.64 -36.18 -18.32
CA THR A 351 4.64 -37.23 -18.01
C THR A 351 4.49 -37.80 -16.60
N MET A 352 3.58 -37.25 -15.80
CA MET A 352 3.43 -37.56 -14.39
C MET A 352 1.93 -37.53 -14.03
N SER A 353 1.47 -38.53 -13.27
CA SER A 353 0.06 -38.63 -12.88
C SER A 353 -0.31 -37.61 -11.80
N VAL A 354 -1.61 -37.31 -11.66
CA VAL A 354 -2.13 -36.46 -10.57
C VAL A 354 -1.76 -37.02 -9.19
N GLU A 355 -1.70 -38.34 -9.06
CA GLU A 355 -1.33 -39.03 -7.83
C GLU A 355 0.16 -38.86 -7.48
N GLU A 356 1.04 -38.92 -8.49
CA GLU A 356 2.48 -38.65 -8.32
C GLU A 356 2.74 -37.19 -7.94
N LEU A 357 2.02 -36.25 -8.56
CA LEU A 357 2.12 -34.82 -8.26
C LEU A 357 1.63 -34.51 -6.84
N MET A 358 0.51 -35.10 -6.43
CA MET A 358 -0.02 -34.98 -5.06
C MET A 358 0.92 -35.58 -4.01
N ARG A 359 1.60 -36.70 -4.33
CA ARG A 359 2.59 -37.34 -3.45
C ARG A 359 3.82 -36.44 -3.24
N LEU A 360 4.28 -35.76 -4.28
CA LEU A 360 5.38 -34.78 -4.20
C LEU A 360 5.02 -33.52 -3.40
N THR A 361 3.75 -33.10 -3.42
CA THR A 361 3.27 -31.91 -2.70
C THR A 361 2.85 -32.15 -1.25
N ARG A 362 2.64 -33.41 -0.83
CA ARG A 362 2.25 -33.77 0.55
C ARG A 362 3.42 -33.91 1.53
N ASP A 363 4.65 -34.07 1.03
CA ASP A 363 5.86 -34.22 1.86
C ASP A 363 6.64 -32.90 2.08
N LYS A 364 5.97 -31.74 2.05
CA LYS A 364 6.59 -30.44 2.39
C LYS A 364 5.75 -29.56 3.31
#